data_AF-A0A949ADH4-F1
#
_entry.id   AF-A0A949ADH4-F1
#
_cell.length_a   1.000
_cell.length_b   1.000
_cell.length_c   1.000
_cell.angle_alpha   90.00
_cell.angle_beta   90.00
_cell.angle_gamma   90.00
#
_symmetry.space_group_name_H-M   'P 1'
#
loop_
_entity.id
_entity.type
_entity.pdbx_description
1 polymer ?
#
loop_
_entity_poly.entity_id
_entity_poly.type
_entity_poly.pdbx_seq_one_letter_code
_entity_poly.pdbx_strand_id
1 'polypeptide(L)'
;MTAFYTKMQLQFGLLKLKAIYPVKIYVKKFKLDGKLDVLPKQIVNPWHDLGSVLTIHKRLMDLLFNLTGLEKRALASKYLHFHRPDLFFIYDRRAKEAIIKITPKLTKIKDIITEESDSEYHMFCRRSQYLHDSIREKYHKNLTPRQIDKILLRISDRIERERRKQKL
;
A
#
# COMPACT_ATOMS: atom_id res chain seq x y z
N MET A 1 -10.10 -31.48 13.76
CA MET A 1 -9.14 -30.42 13.36
C MET A 1 -9.67 -29.47 12.27
N THR A 2 -10.61 -29.90 11.41
CA THR A 2 -11.21 -29.09 10.32
C THR A 2 -12.10 -27.94 10.81
N ALA A 3 -12.89 -28.14 11.87
CA ALA A 3 -13.82 -27.12 12.37
C ALA A 3 -13.14 -25.84 12.93
N PHE A 4 -11.91 -25.96 13.44
CA PHE A 4 -11.16 -24.81 14.00
C PHE A 4 -10.59 -23.90 12.91
N TYR A 5 -10.15 -24.50 11.79
CA TYR A 5 -9.67 -23.77 10.61
C TYR A 5 -10.80 -23.02 9.90
N THR A 6 -11.99 -23.62 9.78
CA THR A 6 -13.15 -22.98 9.17
C THR A 6 -13.66 -21.81 10.01
N LYS A 7 -13.67 -21.95 11.34
CA LYS A 7 -14.05 -20.87 12.27
C LYS A 7 -13.05 -19.71 12.24
N MET A 8 -11.76 -20.00 12.13
CA MET A 8 -10.70 -18.98 11.99
C MET A 8 -10.77 -18.27 10.63
N GLN A 9 -10.99 -18.98 9.51
CA GLN A 9 -11.17 -18.36 8.19
C GLN A 9 -12.43 -17.49 8.11
N LEU A 10 -13.55 -17.91 8.73
CA LEU A 10 -14.76 -17.11 8.86
C LEU A 10 -14.53 -15.87 9.72
N GLN A 11 -13.80 -15.97 10.83
CA GLN A 11 -13.50 -14.85 11.72
C GLN A 11 -12.53 -13.84 11.08
N PHE A 12 -11.54 -14.30 10.30
CA PHE A 12 -10.69 -13.43 9.47
C PHE A 12 -11.47 -12.80 8.29
N GLY A 13 -12.43 -13.51 7.70
CA GLY A 13 -13.35 -12.98 6.69
C GLY A 13 -14.30 -11.92 7.25
N LEU A 14 -14.85 -12.15 8.45
CA LEU A 14 -15.68 -11.21 9.20
C LEU A 14 -14.91 -9.99 9.68
N LEU A 15 -13.63 -10.12 10.04
CA LEU A 15 -12.76 -8.99 10.37
C LEU A 15 -12.40 -8.16 9.12
N LYS A 16 -12.22 -8.80 7.95
CA LYS A 16 -12.11 -8.07 6.67
C LYS A 16 -13.40 -7.32 6.35
N LEU A 17 -14.56 -7.95 6.55
CA LEU A 17 -15.87 -7.32 6.31
C LEU A 17 -16.13 -6.16 7.30
N LYS A 18 -15.89 -6.33 8.60
CA LYS A 18 -16.15 -5.29 9.62
C LYS A 18 -15.29 -4.02 9.47
N ALA A 19 -14.13 -4.09 8.82
CA ALA A 19 -13.33 -2.91 8.49
C ALA A 19 -13.68 -2.31 7.10
N ILE A 20 -14.16 -3.11 6.15
CA ILE A 20 -14.50 -2.68 4.79
C ILE A 20 -15.92 -2.11 4.69
N TYR A 21 -16.89 -2.64 5.44
CA TYR A 21 -18.26 -2.13 5.46
C TYR A 21 -18.41 -0.67 5.94
N PRO A 22 -17.76 -0.20 7.03
CA PRO A 22 -17.86 1.21 7.40
C PRO A 22 -17.28 2.10 6.30
N VAL A 23 -16.16 1.71 5.67
CA VAL A 23 -15.53 2.50 4.60
C VAL A 23 -16.42 2.59 3.37
N LYS A 24 -17.03 1.48 2.91
CA LYS A 24 -18.00 1.52 1.81
C LYS A 24 -19.21 2.41 2.15
N ILE A 25 -19.69 2.37 3.39
CA ILE A 25 -20.80 3.22 3.85
C ILE A 25 -20.39 4.70 3.83
N TYR A 26 -19.19 5.06 4.30
CA TYR A 26 -18.71 6.44 4.28
C TYR A 26 -18.37 6.91 2.85
N VAL A 27 -17.76 6.07 2.02
CA VAL A 27 -17.47 6.36 0.60
C VAL A 27 -18.74 6.66 -0.17
N LYS A 28 -19.77 5.81 0.00
CA LYS A 28 -21.07 5.99 -0.64
C LYS A 28 -21.85 7.18 -0.05
N LYS A 29 -21.77 7.42 1.27
CA LYS A 29 -22.41 8.55 1.96
C LYS A 29 -21.84 9.91 1.56
N PHE A 30 -20.56 9.99 1.20
CA PHE A 30 -19.87 11.24 0.86
C PHE A 30 -19.58 11.44 -0.64
N LYS A 31 -20.15 10.59 -1.54
CA LYS A 31 -19.91 10.63 -3.00
C LYS A 31 -18.42 10.60 -3.37
N LEU A 32 -17.62 9.83 -2.64
CA LEU A 32 -16.18 9.72 -2.87
C LEU A 32 -15.83 9.10 -4.23
N ASP A 33 -16.74 8.31 -4.80
CA ASP A 33 -16.63 7.75 -6.15
C ASP A 33 -16.49 8.87 -7.20
N GLY A 34 -17.25 9.96 -7.08
CA GLY A 34 -17.18 11.11 -8.00
C GLY A 34 -15.92 11.98 -7.87
N LYS A 35 -15.17 11.85 -6.76
CA LYS A 35 -13.85 12.50 -6.60
C LYS A 35 -12.70 11.61 -7.07
N LEU A 36 -12.89 10.29 -7.13
CA LEU A 36 -11.97 9.37 -7.79
C LEU A 36 -12.06 9.47 -9.32
N ASP A 37 -13.19 9.93 -9.87
CA ASP A 37 -13.34 10.22 -11.31
C ASP A 37 -12.44 11.37 -11.81
N VAL A 38 -11.85 12.13 -10.89
CA VAL A 38 -10.85 13.19 -11.18
C VAL A 38 -9.45 12.58 -11.36
N LEU A 39 -9.24 11.32 -10.99
CA LEU A 39 -7.98 10.64 -11.24
C LEU A 39 -7.79 10.46 -12.75
N PRO A 40 -6.60 10.75 -13.29
CA PRO A 40 -6.35 10.59 -14.72
C PRO A 40 -6.70 9.16 -15.14
N LYS A 41 -7.65 9.05 -16.08
CA LYS A 41 -8.16 7.78 -16.59
C LYS A 41 -7.06 6.92 -17.18
N GLN A 42 -5.98 7.55 -17.66
CA GLN A 42 -4.79 6.88 -18.16
C GLN A 42 -3.54 7.50 -17.55
N ILE A 43 -2.70 6.64 -16.97
CA ILE A 43 -1.29 6.92 -16.72
C ILE A 43 -0.53 5.84 -17.49
N VAL A 44 0.30 6.27 -18.44
CA VAL A 44 1.02 5.37 -19.36
C VAL A 44 2.10 4.57 -18.62
N ASN A 45 2.66 5.11 -17.53
CA ASN A 45 3.65 4.42 -16.70
C ASN A 45 3.50 4.80 -15.22
N PRO A 46 3.15 3.85 -14.33
CA PRO A 46 2.91 4.13 -12.90
C PRO A 46 4.14 4.64 -12.15
N TRP A 47 5.33 4.46 -12.71
CA TRP A 47 6.60 4.88 -12.11
C TRP A 47 7.04 6.28 -12.53
N HIS A 48 6.44 6.84 -13.59
CA HIS A 48 6.82 8.15 -14.11
C HIS A 48 6.19 9.31 -13.31
N ASP A 49 5.09 9.04 -12.61
CA ASP A 49 4.35 10.07 -11.86
C ASP A 49 3.97 9.61 -10.45
N LEU A 50 4.99 9.16 -9.70
CA LEU A 50 4.80 8.85 -8.28
C LEU A 50 4.46 10.10 -7.45
N GLY A 51 4.77 11.29 -7.94
CA GLY A 51 4.38 12.56 -7.32
C GLY A 51 2.86 12.67 -7.17
N SER A 52 2.11 12.41 -8.25
CA SER A 52 0.65 12.37 -8.21
C SER A 52 0.10 11.27 -7.31
N VAL A 53 0.71 10.08 -7.33
CA VAL A 53 0.32 8.96 -6.45
C VAL A 53 0.39 9.37 -4.98
N LEU A 54 1.44 10.10 -4.59
CA LEU A 54 1.62 10.61 -3.24
C LEU A 54 0.59 11.69 -2.89
N THR A 55 0.37 12.65 -3.78
CA THR A 55 -0.63 13.72 -3.62
C THR A 55 -2.03 13.14 -3.43
N ILE A 56 -2.44 12.19 -4.28
CA ILE A 56 -3.76 11.55 -4.21
C ILE A 56 -3.93 10.76 -2.90
N HIS A 57 -2.90 10.03 -2.49
CA HIS A 57 -2.92 9.30 -1.23
C HIS A 57 -3.09 10.25 -0.04
N LYS A 58 -2.34 11.36 -0.01
CA LYS A 58 -2.43 12.39 1.03
C LYS A 58 -3.82 13.01 1.09
N ARG A 59 -4.38 13.42 -0.05
CA ARG A 59 -5.75 13.99 -0.12
C ARG A 59 -6.82 13.04 0.43
N LEU A 60 -6.72 11.74 0.09
CA LEU A 60 -7.64 10.75 0.66
C LEU A 60 -7.42 10.57 2.17
N MET A 61 -6.16 10.56 2.62
CA MET A 61 -5.84 10.46 4.03
C MET A 61 -6.40 11.63 4.84
N ASP A 62 -6.28 12.86 4.32
CA ASP A 62 -6.77 14.07 4.98
C ASP A 62 -8.30 14.10 5.04
N LEU A 63 -8.96 13.64 3.97
CA LEU A 63 -10.40 13.46 4.00
C LEU A 63 -10.82 12.46 5.10
N LEU A 64 -10.15 11.31 5.19
CA LEU A 64 -10.43 10.31 6.23
C LEU A 64 -10.12 10.85 7.62
N PHE A 65 -9.09 11.68 7.77
CA PHE A 65 -8.77 12.35 9.01
C PHE A 65 -9.88 13.31 9.41
N ASN A 66 -10.34 14.19 8.51
CA ASN A 66 -11.43 15.13 8.76
C ASN A 66 -12.72 14.42 9.18
N LEU A 67 -12.96 13.20 8.70
CA LEU A 67 -14.14 12.41 9.05
C LEU A 67 -14.01 11.63 10.36
N THR A 68 -12.79 11.25 10.75
CA THR A 68 -12.60 10.27 11.84
C THR A 68 -11.71 10.77 12.98
N GLY A 69 -11.04 11.90 12.82
CA GLY A 69 -10.01 12.41 13.72
C GLY A 69 -8.74 11.56 13.78
N LEU A 70 -8.56 10.59 12.87
CA LEU A 70 -7.48 9.61 12.93
C LEU A 70 -6.74 9.50 11.60
N GLU A 71 -5.42 9.35 11.66
CA GLU A 71 -4.59 9.10 10.47
C GLU A 71 -4.84 7.68 9.93
N LYS A 72 -5.64 7.57 8.86
CA LYS A 72 -6.01 6.28 8.25
C LYS A 72 -5.11 5.91 7.06
N ARG A 73 -3.79 6.05 7.21
CA ARG A 73 -2.77 5.82 6.15
C ARG A 73 -2.90 4.48 5.42
N ALA A 74 -2.93 3.38 6.18
CA ALA A 74 -3.06 2.02 5.62
C ALA A 74 -4.41 1.80 4.94
N LEU A 75 -5.47 2.46 5.43
CA LEU A 75 -6.80 2.38 4.83
C LEU A 75 -6.84 3.13 3.50
N ALA A 76 -6.33 4.35 3.45
CA ALA A 76 -6.24 5.16 2.24
C ALA A 76 -5.49 4.41 1.12
N SER A 77 -4.30 3.88 1.45
CA SER A 77 -3.51 3.12 0.50
C SER A 77 -4.22 1.84 0.02
N LYS A 78 -4.83 1.06 0.93
CA LYS A 78 -5.57 -0.15 0.54
C LYS A 78 -6.78 0.18 -0.32
N TYR A 79 -7.53 1.20 0.04
CA TYR A 79 -8.67 1.68 -0.72
C TYR A 79 -8.25 2.05 -2.15
N LEU A 80 -7.22 2.89 -2.31
CA LEU A 80 -6.71 3.28 -3.63
C LEU A 80 -6.16 2.09 -4.41
N HIS A 81 -5.41 1.20 -3.76
CA HIS A 81 -4.89 -0.02 -4.38
C HIS A 81 -6.00 -0.95 -4.89
N PHE A 82 -7.13 -1.07 -4.17
CA PHE A 82 -8.25 -1.89 -4.66
C PHE A 82 -8.92 -1.30 -5.91
N HIS A 83 -8.83 0.01 -6.13
CA HIS A 83 -9.38 0.68 -7.32
C HIS A 83 -8.37 0.77 -8.46
N ARG A 84 -7.08 0.99 -8.15
CA ARG A 84 -5.98 1.17 -9.11
C ARG A 84 -4.71 0.43 -8.63
N PRO A 85 -4.71 -0.91 -8.66
CA PRO A 85 -3.58 -1.73 -8.19
C PRO A 85 -2.32 -1.58 -9.07
N ASP A 86 -2.50 -1.03 -10.26
CA ASP A 86 -1.44 -0.64 -11.20
C ASP A 86 -0.70 0.64 -10.77
N LEU A 87 -1.27 1.47 -9.89
CA LEU A 87 -0.70 2.75 -9.46
C LEU A 87 -0.30 2.79 -7.99
N PHE A 88 -1.20 2.34 -7.11
CA PHE A 88 -1.03 2.48 -5.67
C PHE A 88 -0.45 1.22 -5.08
N PHE A 89 0.36 1.38 -4.03
CA PHE A 89 0.92 0.26 -3.29
C PHE A 89 0.03 -0.12 -2.13
N ILE A 90 0.12 -1.37 -1.67
CA ILE A 90 -0.41 -1.74 -0.36
C ILE A 90 0.57 -1.31 0.73
N TYR A 91 0.10 -0.41 1.58
CA TYR A 91 0.81 0.01 2.77
C TYR A 91 0.17 -0.60 4.02
N ASP A 92 0.95 -1.41 4.72
CA ASP A 92 0.72 -1.78 6.10
C ASP A 92 2.04 -2.13 6.78
N ARG A 93 1.98 -2.53 8.06
CA ARG A 93 3.16 -2.89 8.85
C ARG A 93 4.02 -3.95 8.15
N ARG A 94 3.41 -4.94 7.50
CA ARG A 94 4.12 -6.07 6.87
C ARG A 94 4.89 -5.60 5.65
N ALA A 95 4.23 -4.83 4.78
CA ALA A 95 4.87 -4.24 3.61
C ALA A 95 6.00 -3.27 4.00
N LYS A 96 5.75 -2.38 4.98
CA LYS A 96 6.73 -1.44 5.52
C LYS A 96 7.97 -2.15 6.05
N GLU A 97 7.78 -3.19 6.84
CA GLU A 97 8.90 -3.92 7.42
C GLU A 97 9.71 -4.66 6.34
N ALA A 98 9.01 -5.31 5.41
CA ALA A 98 9.64 -6.02 4.31
C ALA A 98 10.51 -5.08 3.48
N ILE A 99 9.98 -3.94 3.02
CA ILE A 99 10.73 -3.02 2.14
C ILE A 99 11.94 -2.42 2.86
N ILE A 100 11.84 -2.09 4.15
CA ILE A 100 12.97 -1.57 4.94
C ILE A 100 14.11 -2.60 5.02
N LYS A 101 13.79 -3.90 5.15
CA LYS A 101 14.81 -4.96 5.25
C LYS A 101 15.60 -5.17 3.95
N ILE A 102 15.04 -4.82 2.80
CA ILE A 102 15.63 -5.12 1.48
C ILE A 102 16.05 -3.90 0.67
N THR A 103 15.92 -2.69 1.22
CA THR A 103 16.35 -1.45 0.55
C THR A 103 17.35 -0.70 1.43
N PRO A 104 18.29 0.06 0.85
CA PRO A 104 19.30 0.78 1.61
C PRO A 104 18.67 1.88 2.49
N LYS A 105 19.49 2.58 3.28
CA LYS A 105 19.05 3.78 4.01
C LYS A 105 18.51 4.82 3.02
N LEU A 106 17.48 5.57 3.43
CA LEU A 106 16.83 6.58 2.58
C LEU A 106 17.79 7.67 2.07
N THR A 107 18.88 7.95 2.78
CA THR A 107 19.93 8.89 2.34
C THR A 107 20.62 8.47 1.03
N LYS A 108 20.53 7.19 0.64
CA LYS A 108 21.07 6.65 -0.62
C LYS A 108 20.01 6.51 -1.71
N ILE A 109 18.75 6.87 -1.43
CA ILE A 109 17.62 6.71 -2.35
C ILE A 109 17.19 8.11 -2.79
N LYS A 110 17.05 8.31 -4.10
CA LYS A 110 16.56 9.59 -4.65
C LYS A 110 15.19 9.95 -4.07
N ASP A 111 14.93 11.24 -3.93
CA ASP A 111 13.63 11.72 -3.47
C ASP A 111 12.60 11.76 -4.60
N ILE A 112 11.32 11.72 -4.25
CA ILE A 112 10.23 11.87 -5.22
C ILE A 112 9.70 13.30 -5.08
N ILE A 113 9.73 14.06 -6.17
CA ILE A 113 9.17 15.41 -6.19
C ILE A 113 7.64 15.30 -6.14
N THR A 114 7.02 16.02 -5.22
CA THR A 114 5.57 16.06 -5.02
C THR A 114 5.19 17.36 -4.31
N GLU A 115 3.98 17.85 -4.54
CA GLU A 115 3.45 19.05 -3.89
C GLU A 115 3.11 18.80 -2.42
N GLU A 116 2.46 17.66 -2.15
CA GLU A 116 1.98 17.30 -0.83
C GLU A 116 2.04 15.78 -0.66
N SER A 117 2.48 15.32 0.52
CA SER A 117 2.53 13.89 0.79
C SER A 117 2.45 13.58 2.28
N ASP A 118 1.97 12.38 2.57
CA ASP A 118 2.17 11.76 3.88
C ASP A 118 3.61 11.24 3.97
N SER A 119 4.36 11.66 5.00
CA SER A 119 5.81 11.38 5.09
C SER A 119 6.13 9.88 5.14
N GLU A 120 5.33 9.08 5.84
CA GLU A 120 5.55 7.64 5.94
C GLU A 120 5.26 6.90 4.63
N TYR A 121 4.18 7.24 3.96
CA TYR A 121 3.83 6.68 2.66
C TYR A 121 4.79 7.16 1.57
N HIS A 122 5.27 8.40 1.65
CA HIS A 122 6.33 8.94 0.81
C HIS A 122 7.60 8.10 0.90
N MET A 123 8.13 7.91 2.11
CA MET A 123 9.32 7.08 2.33
C MET A 123 9.13 5.65 1.80
N PHE A 124 7.93 5.10 1.93
CA PHE A 124 7.59 3.80 1.38
C PHE A 124 7.62 3.77 -0.16
N CYS A 125 7.04 4.77 -0.83
CA CYS A 125 7.04 4.86 -2.29
C CYS A 125 8.46 5.04 -2.85
N ARG A 126 9.31 5.86 -2.20
CA ARG A 126 10.74 5.99 -2.56
C ARG A 126 11.47 4.66 -2.56
N ARG A 127 11.30 3.89 -1.49
CA ARG A 127 11.92 2.55 -1.39
C ARG A 127 11.34 1.59 -2.43
N SER A 128 10.04 1.70 -2.73
CA SER A 128 9.39 0.89 -3.76
C SER A 128 9.91 1.21 -5.17
N GLN A 129 10.15 2.49 -5.48
CA GLN A 129 10.78 2.92 -6.73
C GLN A 129 12.22 2.41 -6.83
N TYR A 130 13.00 2.54 -5.74
CA TYR A 130 14.36 1.98 -5.70
C TYR A 130 14.38 0.47 -5.98
N LEU A 131 13.48 -0.29 -5.34
CA LEU A 131 13.37 -1.73 -5.56
C LEU A 131 12.99 -2.04 -7.01
N HIS A 132 12.01 -1.32 -7.56
CA HIS A 132 11.61 -1.43 -8.96
C HIS A 132 12.80 -1.21 -9.90
N ASP A 133 13.52 -0.10 -9.74
CA ASP A 133 14.63 0.26 -10.61
C ASP A 133 15.76 -0.76 -10.52
N SER A 134 16.07 -1.23 -9.30
CA SER A 134 17.07 -2.28 -9.06
C SER A 134 16.69 -3.60 -9.75
N ILE A 135 15.41 -3.97 -9.74
CA ILE A 135 14.93 -5.18 -10.43
C ILE A 135 14.96 -4.98 -11.95
N ARG A 136 14.58 -3.80 -12.43
CA ARG A 136 14.60 -3.46 -13.85
C ARG A 136 16.01 -3.51 -14.41
N GLU A 137 16.98 -2.95 -13.69
CA GLU A 137 18.38 -2.94 -14.07
C GLU A 137 18.98 -4.35 -14.06
N LYS A 138 18.77 -5.11 -12.99
CA LYS A 138 19.42 -6.42 -12.81
C LYS A 138 18.78 -7.56 -13.59
N TYR A 139 17.45 -7.53 -13.78
CA TYR A 139 16.69 -8.64 -14.34
C TYR A 139 15.92 -8.27 -15.61
N HIS A 140 16.00 -7.02 -16.07
CA HIS A 140 15.25 -6.51 -17.23
C HIS A 140 13.74 -6.74 -17.12
N LYS A 141 13.21 -6.69 -15.88
CA LYS A 141 11.78 -6.83 -15.60
C LYS A 141 11.19 -5.49 -15.15
N ASN A 142 10.21 -5.00 -15.89
CA ASN A 142 9.43 -3.83 -15.52
C ASN A 142 8.23 -4.28 -14.68
N LEU A 143 8.32 -4.12 -13.35
CA LEU A 143 7.28 -4.59 -12.45
C LEU A 143 6.23 -3.53 -12.20
N THR A 144 4.98 -3.94 -12.03
CA THR A 144 3.89 -3.08 -11.55
C THR A 144 3.92 -2.95 -10.02
N PRO A 145 3.32 -1.89 -9.43
CA PRO A 145 3.09 -1.80 -7.98
C PRO A 145 2.49 -3.06 -7.36
N ARG A 146 1.46 -3.64 -7.98
CA ARG A 146 0.88 -4.93 -7.56
C ARG A 146 1.89 -6.09 -7.50
N GLN A 147 2.84 -6.14 -8.44
CA GLN A 147 3.88 -7.17 -8.43
C GLN A 147 4.92 -6.90 -7.34
N ILE A 148 5.26 -5.64 -7.08
CA ILE A 148 6.09 -5.24 -5.93
C ILE A 148 5.42 -5.65 -4.62
N ASP A 149 4.11 -5.39 -4.46
CA ASP A 149 3.36 -5.82 -3.27
C ASP A 149 3.43 -7.34 -3.04
N LYS A 150 3.34 -8.13 -4.12
CA LYS A 150 3.50 -9.60 -4.04
C LYS A 150 4.90 -10.01 -3.58
N ILE A 151 5.94 -9.30 -4.01
CA ILE A 151 7.31 -9.53 -3.56
C ILE A 151 7.43 -9.22 -2.07
N LEU A 152 6.94 -8.05 -1.64
CA LEU A 152 6.99 -7.62 -0.24
C LEU A 152 6.22 -8.58 0.68
N LEU A 153 5.08 -9.11 0.23
CA LEU A 153 4.32 -10.10 0.97
C LEU A 153 5.14 -11.38 1.22
N ARG A 154 5.79 -11.91 0.18
CA ARG A 154 6.66 -13.11 0.29
C ARG A 154 7.84 -12.88 1.23
N ILE A 155 8.42 -11.68 1.20
CA ILE A 155 9.51 -11.28 2.09
C ILE A 155 9.01 -11.21 3.53
N SER A 156 7.85 -10.59 3.77
CA SER A 156 7.22 -10.56 5.08
C SER A 156 6.94 -11.98 5.61
N ASP A 157 6.40 -12.87 4.78
CA ASP A 157 6.15 -14.28 5.16
C ASP A 157 7.45 -15.00 5.55
N ARG A 158 8.57 -14.68 4.89
CA ARG A 158 9.89 -15.22 5.26
C ARG A 158 10.37 -14.66 6.60
N ILE A 159 10.28 -13.35 6.80
CA ILE A 159 10.67 -12.69 8.06
C ILE A 159 9.88 -13.27 9.24
N GLU A 160 8.57 -13.46 9.09
CA GLU A 160 7.74 -14.05 10.15
C GLU A 160 8.13 -15.49 10.46
N ARG A 161 8.47 -16.30 9.45
CA ARG A 161 8.97 -17.67 9.66
C ARG A 161 10.29 -17.70 10.40
N GLU A 162 11.23 -16.82 10.04
CA GLU A 162 12.54 -16.69 10.73
C GLU A 162 12.35 -16.32 12.20
N ARG A 163 11.47 -15.36 12.50
CA ARG A 163 11.13 -14.95 13.88
C ARG A 163 10.52 -16.06 14.71
N ARG A 164 9.67 -16.90 14.11
CA ARG A 164 9.06 -18.04 14.82
C ARG A 164 10.09 -19.10 15.18
N LYS A 165 11.06 -19.36 14.29
CA LYS A 165 12.16 -20.30 14.55
C LYS A 165 13.08 -19.85 15.69
N GLN A 166 13.30 -18.55 15.86
CA GLN A 166 14.16 -18.01 16.93
C GLN A 166 13.49 -17.99 18.32
N LYS A 167 12.19 -18.28 18.40
CA LYS A 167 11.41 -18.32 19.66
C LYS A 167 11.19 -19.75 20.17
N LEU A 168 11.61 -20.74 19.40
CA LEU A 168 11.61 -22.16 19.74
C LEU A 168 13.03 -22.52 20.15
#